data_AF-A0A326GCN4-F1
#
_entry.id   AF-A0A326GCN4-F1
#
_cell.length_a   1.000
_cell.length_b   1.000
_cell.length_c   1.000
_cell.angle_alpha   90.00
_cell.angle_beta   90.00
_cell.angle_gamma   90.00
#
_symmetry.space_group_name_H-M   'P 1'
#
loop_
_entity.id
_entity.type
_entity.pdbx_description
1 polymer ?
#
loop_
_entity_poly.entity_id
_entity_poly.type
_entity_poly.pdbx_seq_one_letter_code
_entity_poly.pdbx_strand_id
1 'polypeptide(L)'
;MIRSLDLEVSIYRDRVQLTRRGGDGFVDQPAQFPFSTDASVVAHARHLEDTLVRAMRQLMAHGGFSLLRPIAHVVRCDGCDDERDLAIIEAALREIGMAEIVFELAD
;
A
#
# COMPACT_ATOMS: atom_id res chain seq x y z
N MET A 1 -4.98 23.88 -7.47
CA MET A 1 -5.71 22.68 -7.89
C MET A 1 -5.38 21.59 -6.90
N ILE A 2 -6.32 21.18 -6.05
CA ILE A 2 -6.09 20.09 -5.09
C ILE A 2 -6.28 18.79 -5.88
N ARG A 3 -5.19 18.08 -6.19
CA ARG A 3 -5.26 16.77 -6.84
C ARG A 3 -5.56 15.71 -5.79
N SER A 4 -6.35 14.70 -6.17
CA SER A 4 -6.57 13.53 -5.31
C SER A 4 -5.25 12.86 -4.97
N LEU A 5 -5.20 12.19 -3.84
CA LEU A 5 -4.12 11.31 -3.48
C LEU A 5 -4.10 10.13 -4.46
N ASP A 6 -2.98 9.97 -5.16
CA ASP A 6 -2.76 8.96 -6.19
C ASP A 6 -1.40 8.32 -5.90
N LEU A 7 -1.42 7.03 -5.55
CA LEU A 7 -0.30 6.31 -4.97
C LEU A 7 0.08 5.09 -5.76
N GLU A 8 1.37 4.86 -5.90
CA GLU A 8 1.94 3.56 -6.19
C GLU A 8 2.26 2.86 -4.89
N VAL A 9 1.83 1.61 -4.78
CA VAL A 9 2.04 0.74 -3.62
C VAL A 9 2.86 -0.45 -4.08
N SER A 10 4.01 -0.65 -3.44
CA SER A 10 4.84 -1.86 -3.61
C SER A 10 4.92 -2.60 -2.30
N ILE A 11 4.51 -3.87 -2.30
CA ILE A 11 4.49 -4.75 -1.13
C ILE A 11 5.58 -5.79 -1.29
N TYR A 12 6.53 -5.79 -0.37
CA TYR A 12 7.58 -6.78 -0.27
C TYR A 12 7.35 -7.62 0.99
N ARG A 13 8.13 -8.69 1.17
CA ARG A 13 7.97 -9.59 2.32
C ARG A 13 8.13 -8.89 3.68
N ASP A 14 8.96 -7.85 3.77
CA ASP A 14 9.33 -7.22 5.04
C ASP A 14 9.02 -5.72 5.11
N ARG A 15 8.41 -5.14 4.07
CA ARG A 15 8.21 -3.70 3.96
C ARG A 15 7.13 -3.34 2.94
N VAL A 16 6.67 -2.10 3.03
CA VAL A 16 5.84 -1.46 2.01
C VAL A 16 6.51 -0.17 1.57
N GLN A 17 6.49 0.08 0.26
CA GLN A 17 6.89 1.35 -0.32
C GLN A 17 5.66 2.07 -0.89
N LEU A 18 5.55 3.36 -0.60
CA LEU A 18 4.52 4.25 -1.13
C LEU A 18 5.18 5.38 -1.92
N THR A 19 4.74 5.57 -3.15
CA THR A 19 5.21 6.64 -4.02
C THR A 19 4.02 7.46 -4.51
N ARG A 20 4.13 8.79 -4.54
CA ARG A 20 3.09 9.63 -5.13
C ARG A 20 3.22 9.66 -6.66
N ARG A 21 2.14 9.32 -7.38
CA ARG A 21 2.13 9.49 -8.84
C ARG A 21 2.17 10.96 -9.24
N GLY A 22 3.08 11.30 -10.15
CA GLY A 22 3.16 12.63 -10.76
C GLY A 22 3.53 13.77 -9.80
N GLY A 23 4.16 13.47 -8.67
CA GLY A 23 4.67 14.47 -7.74
C GLY A 23 5.76 13.92 -6.83
N ASP A 24 6.21 14.75 -5.89
CA ASP A 24 7.23 14.37 -4.92
C ASP A 24 6.56 13.67 -3.71
N GLY A 25 7.16 12.56 -3.27
CA GLY A 25 6.71 11.79 -2.11
C GLY A 25 7.06 10.33 -2.25
N PHE A 26 7.98 9.86 -1.40
CA PHE A 26 8.38 8.47 -1.32
C PHE A 26 8.56 8.09 0.14
N VAL A 27 8.04 6.94 0.53
CA VAL A 27 8.24 6.34 1.84
C VAL A 27 8.60 4.88 1.67
N ASP A 28 9.71 4.47 2.27
CA ASP A 28 10.06 3.06 2.48
C ASP A 28 9.82 2.71 3.95
N GLN A 29 8.79 1.91 4.21
CA GLN A 29 8.35 1.56 5.56
C GLN A 29 8.62 0.07 5.83
N PRO A 30 9.64 -0.27 6.64
CA PRO A 30 9.83 -1.63 7.10
C PRO A 30 8.69 -2.05 8.04
N ALA A 31 8.35 -3.32 8.00
CA ALA A 31 7.38 -3.93 8.90
C ALA A 31 7.95 -3.96 10.32
N GLN A 32 7.21 -3.44 11.30
CA GLN A 32 7.58 -3.58 12.70
C GLN A 32 7.39 -5.03 13.19
N PHE A 33 6.35 -5.69 12.67
CA PHE A 33 6.04 -7.09 12.91
C PHE A 33 5.88 -7.79 11.56
N PRO A 34 6.40 -9.03 11.40
CA PRO A 34 6.25 -9.76 10.15
C PRO A 34 4.78 -9.91 9.76
N PHE A 35 4.46 -9.50 8.53
CA PHE A 35 3.14 -9.71 7.94
C PHE A 35 3.13 -10.82 6.89
N SER A 36 4.31 -11.26 6.45
CA SER A 36 4.52 -12.38 5.53
C SER A 36 5.08 -13.62 6.23
N THR A 37 5.02 -14.74 5.53
CA THR A 37 5.71 -16.01 5.79
C THR A 37 6.35 -16.49 4.51
N ASP A 38 7.15 -17.56 4.56
CA ASP A 38 7.72 -18.17 3.34
C ASP A 38 6.64 -18.50 2.29
N ALA A 39 5.46 -18.93 2.74
CA ALA A 39 4.37 -19.41 1.91
C ALA A 39 3.34 -18.34 1.47
N SER A 40 3.30 -17.16 2.08
CA SER A 40 2.35 -16.10 1.72
C SER A 40 2.85 -14.74 2.19
N VAL A 41 2.66 -13.73 1.35
CA VAL A 41 3.09 -12.36 1.65
C VAL A 41 2.12 -11.60 2.54
N VAL A 42 0.90 -12.11 2.77
CA VAL A 42 -0.09 -11.48 3.63
C VAL A 42 -0.66 -12.41 4.70
N ALA A 43 0.20 -13.27 5.24
CA ALA A 43 -0.13 -14.20 6.32
C ALA A 43 -0.73 -13.53 7.58
N HIS A 44 -0.33 -12.28 7.88
CA HIS A 44 -0.88 -11.51 8.99
C HIS A 44 -1.38 -10.14 8.53
N ALA A 45 -2.62 -10.10 8.01
CA ALA A 45 -3.26 -8.90 7.47
C ALA A 45 -3.16 -7.65 8.37
N ARG A 46 -3.36 -7.79 9.69
CA ARG A 46 -3.26 -6.65 10.63
C ARG A 46 -1.86 -6.02 10.68
N HIS A 47 -0.81 -6.82 10.51
CA HIS A 47 0.56 -6.29 10.51
C HIS A 47 0.87 -5.59 9.19
N LEU A 48 0.31 -6.07 8.06
CA LEU A 48 0.38 -5.37 6.78
C LEU A 48 -0.33 -4.02 6.88
N GLU A 49 -1.55 -4.00 7.43
CA GLU A 49 -2.34 -2.78 7.64
C GLU A 49 -1.60 -1.77 8.52
N ASP A 50 -1.04 -2.19 9.67
CA ASP A 50 -0.23 -1.31 10.53
C ASP A 50 0.97 -0.73 9.77
N THR A 51 1.64 -1.55 8.95
CA THR A 51 2.76 -1.10 8.11
C THR A 51 2.30 -0.05 7.09
N LEU A 52 1.19 -0.28 6.40
CA LEU A 52 0.57 0.66 5.46
C LEU A 52 0.17 1.98 6.14
N VAL A 53 -0.47 1.91 7.32
CA VAL A 53 -0.86 3.10 8.10
C VAL A 53 0.34 3.94 8.48
N ARG A 54 1.44 3.32 8.91
CA ARG A 54 2.68 4.03 9.25
C ARG A 54 3.29 4.69 8.01
N ALA A 55 3.36 3.97 6.90
CA ALA A 55 3.87 4.50 5.64
C ALA A 55 3.05 5.71 5.19
N MET A 56 1.72 5.59 5.22
CA MET A 56 0.78 6.67 4.88
C MET A 56 0.95 7.89 5.78
N ARG A 57 1.10 7.70 7.10
CA ARG A 57 1.32 8.81 8.04
C ARG A 57 2.61 9.57 7.74
N GLN A 58 3.69 8.86 7.42
CA GLN A 58 4.95 9.50 7.01
C GLN A 58 4.80 10.27 5.71
N LEU A 59 4.11 9.69 4.73
CA LEU A 59 3.87 10.34 3.44
C LEU A 59 3.04 11.62 3.61
N MET A 60 2.05 11.58 4.51
CA MET A 60 1.18 12.71 4.80
C MET A 60 1.83 13.81 5.64
N ALA A 61 2.85 13.49 6.44
CA ALA A 61 3.48 14.44 7.37
C ALA A 61 4.08 15.68 6.68
N HIS A 62 4.36 15.60 5.38
CA HIS A 62 5.03 16.65 4.62
C HIS A 62 4.13 17.38 3.60
N GLY A 63 2.80 17.15 3.58
CA GLY A 63 1.94 17.76 2.56
C GLY A 63 0.46 17.91 2.91
N GLY A 64 -0.22 18.80 2.17
CA GLY A 64 -1.69 18.92 2.18
C GLY A 64 -2.27 18.16 0.99
N PHE A 65 -3.06 17.12 1.25
CA PHE A 65 -3.62 16.23 0.22
C PHE A 65 -5.15 16.30 0.20
N SER A 66 -5.74 16.13 -0.99
CA SER A 66 -7.17 15.80 -1.05
C SER A 66 -7.33 14.31 -0.83
N LEU A 67 -8.17 13.94 0.14
CA LEU A 67 -8.69 12.59 0.27
C LEU A 67 -10.00 12.41 -0.52
N LEU A 68 -10.27 13.28 -1.49
CA LEU A 68 -11.44 13.15 -2.35
C LEU A 68 -11.18 12.09 -3.43
N ARG A 69 -11.61 10.85 -3.16
CA ARG A 69 -11.41 9.65 -4.02
C ARG A 69 -9.93 9.29 -4.23
N PRO A 70 -9.22 8.90 -3.15
CA PRO A 70 -7.83 8.46 -3.26
C PRO A 70 -7.74 7.14 -4.03
N ILE A 71 -6.69 7.01 -4.84
CA ILE A 71 -6.44 5.84 -5.69
C ILE A 71 -5.12 5.20 -5.25
N ALA A 72 -5.11 3.87 -5.13
CA ALA A 72 -3.92 3.07 -4.91
C ALA A 72 -3.69 2.13 -6.09
N HIS A 73 -2.52 2.25 -6.71
CA HIS A 73 -2.02 1.38 -7.75
C HIS A 73 -1.02 0.40 -7.14
N VAL A 74 -1.42 -0.85 -6.98
CA VAL A 74 -0.52 -1.92 -6.51
C VAL A 74 0.33 -2.37 -7.70
N VAL A 75 1.54 -1.81 -7.80
CA VAL A 75 2.47 -2.03 -8.92
C VAL A 75 3.43 -3.18 -8.67
N ARG A 76 3.56 -3.63 -7.41
CA ARG A 76 4.36 -4.78 -7.03
C ARG A 76 3.76 -5.45 -5.80
N CYS A 77 3.66 -6.78 -5.85
CA CYS A 77 3.58 -7.61 -4.66
C CYS A 77 4.48 -8.83 -4.86
N ASP A 78 5.48 -9.00 -4.00
CA ASP A 78 6.26 -10.23 -4.01
C ASP A 78 5.33 -11.40 -3.59
N GLY A 79 5.26 -12.49 -4.36
CA GLY A 79 4.57 -13.73 -3.95
C GLY A 79 3.07 -13.61 -3.65
N CYS A 80 2.38 -12.61 -4.21
CA CYS A 80 0.91 -12.57 -4.26
C CYS A 80 0.41 -13.39 -5.45
N ASP A 81 0.53 -14.72 -5.35
CA ASP A 81 0.29 -15.60 -6.49
C ASP A 81 -1.18 -16.04 -6.61
N ASP A 82 -2.03 -15.67 -5.65
CA ASP A 82 -3.45 -16.04 -5.63
C ASP A 82 -4.41 -14.87 -5.34
N GLU A 83 -5.69 -15.07 -5.70
CA GLU A 83 -6.76 -14.09 -5.51
C GLU A 83 -7.03 -13.76 -4.03
N ARG A 84 -6.69 -14.66 -3.11
CA ARG A 84 -6.91 -14.46 -1.68
C ARG A 84 -5.94 -13.42 -1.15
N ASP A 85 -4.68 -13.48 -1.56
CA ASP A 85 -3.67 -12.50 -1.16
C ASP A 85 -4.03 -11.10 -1.70
N LEU A 86 -4.49 -11.02 -2.95
CA LEU A 86 -4.98 -9.76 -3.54
C LEU A 86 -6.20 -9.19 -2.80
N ALA A 87 -7.16 -10.04 -2.41
CA ALA A 87 -8.33 -9.62 -1.64
C ALA A 87 -7.96 -9.08 -0.25
N ILE A 88 -6.95 -9.65 0.40
CA ILE A 88 -6.44 -9.15 1.69
C ILE A 88 -5.78 -7.78 1.52
N ILE A 89 -4.99 -7.60 0.45
CA ILE A 89 -4.37 -6.31 0.14
C ILE A 89 -5.42 -5.25 -0.17
N GLU A 90 -6.41 -5.58 -1.00
CA GLU A 90 -7.51 -4.67 -1.31
C GLU A 90 -8.26 -4.25 -0.03
N ALA A 91 -8.56 -5.20 0.85
CA ALA A 91 -9.19 -4.91 2.13
C ALA A 91 -8.33 -3.97 2.99
N ALA A 92 -7.03 -4.25 3.14
CA ALA A 92 -6.12 -3.40 3.91
C ALA A 92 -6.02 -1.98 3.33
N LEU A 93 -5.97 -1.83 2.00
CA LEU A 93 -5.95 -0.53 1.33
C LEU A 93 -7.25 0.24 1.50
N ARG A 94 -8.40 -0.45 1.54
CA ARG A 94 -9.68 0.18 1.86
C ARG A 94 -9.75 0.65 3.32
N GLU A 95 -9.25 -0.14 4.27
CA GLU A 95 -9.23 0.23 5.69
C GLU A 95 -8.37 1.49 5.95
N ILE A 96 -7.30 1.70 5.19
CA ILE A 96 -6.51 2.94 5.27
C ILE A 96 -7.11 4.11 4.46
N GLY A 97 -8.28 3.91 3.86
CA GLY A 97 -9.08 4.96 3.23
C GLY A 97 -8.91 5.11 1.71
N MET A 98 -8.31 4.14 1.01
CA MET A 98 -8.28 4.16 -0.47
C MET A 98 -9.67 3.88 -1.04
N ALA A 99 -10.11 4.69 -1.99
CA ALA A 99 -11.43 4.56 -2.60
C ALA A 99 -11.39 3.63 -3.83
N GLU A 100 -10.30 3.69 -4.59
CA GLU A 100 -10.07 2.87 -5.77
C GLU A 100 -8.73 2.14 -5.61
N ILE A 101 -8.73 0.85 -5.93
CA ILE A 101 -7.55 -0.01 -5.88
C ILE A 101 -7.40 -0.64 -7.26
N VAL A 102 -6.25 -0.43 -7.88
CA VAL A 102 -5.90 -0.95 -9.20
C VAL A 102 -4.67 -1.84 -9.04
N PHE A 103 -4.77 -3.11 -9.43
CA PHE A 103 -3.62 -4.00 -9.46
C PHE A 103 -2.94 -3.90 -10.84
N GLU A 104 -1.71 -3.40 -10.86
CA GLU A 104 -0.85 -3.25 -12.04
C GLU A 104 0.38 -4.16 -11.91
N LEU A 105 0.14 -5.41 -11.50
CA LEU A 105 1.19 -6.41 -11.34
C LEU A 105 1.63 -6.89 -12.73
N ALA A 106 2.93 -6.80 -13.04
CA ALA A 106 3.47 -7.42 -14.24
C ALA A 106 3.42 -8.95 -14.10
N ASP A 107 3.06 -9.65 -15.19
CA ASP A 107 3.15 -11.11 -15.30
C ASP A 107 4.59 -11.64 -15.09
#